data_AF-A0A1V2QSA8-F1
#
_entry.id   AF-A0A1V2QSA8-F1
#
_cell.length_a   1.000
_cell.length_b   1.000
_cell.length_c   1.000
_cell.angle_alpha   90.00
_cell.angle_beta   90.00
_cell.angle_gamma   90.00
#
_symmetry.space_group_name_H-M   'P 1'
#
loop_
_entity.id
_entity.type
_entity.pdbx_description
1 polymer ?
#
loop_
_entity_poly.entity_id
_entity_poly.type
_entity_poly.pdbx_seq_one_letter_code
_entity_poly.pdbx_strand_id
1 'polypeptide(L)'
;MNGRERAKALITEGKFEELRQLADEGDKHARLMYGDLLVLCGDEAALQAREAWYHLVSLLARQGRTEEVRALVGTHCPNAVPALAHLLARQGRLDELAELRVAGSYEAGRHVADILVAQGRIDELRQHADAGNRSALTALARVLADREDIDGLRALAHDSFAEEQLIEVLAKAKRYPEAIALRRARTGQRRARMEEHKLNELLRRAGHEQELRERAQTDENALDHLVRFYAWTGRADELRTIAETGHQEAMRRLFELLEEHENVDELRKYADEGHRSAVYALVNVYRKQERIDEIRAMASANIADSRYQLAEILRERDEVDELRARAAADASDPAFRELVGWLSDHGQVDELEVLSRTGDSWAVAAVARLAPERLWARAEAGDADVLWQLRRAFSDRNDVDELRRLAAIGDEQAQGDFLGKLSQLGLVDELKARADADEPHAMTYWIEHLAKQERVDELRALADEGQALASIRLAEVLGEQGRFAEVVARAEAGDRHAARRLAFVIAPPFNDNPEDRVRP
;
A
#
# COMPACT_ATOMS: atom_id res chain seq x y z
N MET A 1 -4.55 7.87 -37.29
CA MET A 1 -5.19 7.11 -36.20
C MET A 1 -4.90 5.63 -36.43
N ASN A 2 -4.24 4.96 -35.49
CA ASN A 2 -3.97 3.52 -35.60
C ASN A 2 -5.30 2.73 -35.48
N GLY A 3 -5.41 1.53 -36.05
CA GLY A 3 -6.63 0.71 -36.01
C GLY A 3 -7.15 0.46 -34.58
N ARG A 4 -6.24 0.34 -33.60
CA ARG A 4 -6.58 0.25 -32.17
C ARG A 4 -7.26 1.52 -31.64
N GLU A 5 -6.75 2.69 -31.98
CA GLU A 5 -7.32 3.98 -31.57
C GLU A 5 -8.67 4.20 -32.25
N ARG A 6 -8.79 3.79 -33.52
CA ARG A 6 -10.05 3.84 -34.27
C ARG A 6 -11.13 2.99 -33.62
N ALA A 7 -10.83 1.72 -33.34
CA ALA A 7 -11.77 0.82 -32.67
C ALA A 7 -12.17 1.34 -31.27
N LYS A 8 -11.20 1.85 -30.50
CA LYS A 8 -11.47 2.46 -29.19
C LYS A 8 -12.33 3.72 -29.28
N ALA A 9 -12.12 4.56 -30.30
CA ALA A 9 -12.94 5.75 -30.53
C ALA A 9 -14.39 5.35 -30.83
N LEU A 10 -14.62 4.33 -31.67
CA LEU A 10 -15.95 3.82 -31.95
C LEU A 10 -16.67 3.34 -30.68
N ILE A 11 -15.97 2.66 -29.77
CA ILE A 11 -16.55 2.24 -28.48
C ILE A 11 -16.88 3.47 -27.62
N THR A 12 -15.97 4.44 -27.54
CA THR A 12 -16.16 5.66 -26.72
C THR A 12 -17.30 6.54 -27.25
N GLU A 13 -17.55 6.48 -28.56
CA GLU A 13 -18.66 7.17 -29.24
C GLU A 13 -19.97 6.37 -29.23
N GLY A 14 -19.99 5.14 -28.72
CA GLY A 14 -21.18 4.26 -28.74
C GLY A 14 -21.54 3.69 -30.13
N LYS A 15 -20.63 3.78 -31.10
CA LYS A 15 -20.84 3.36 -32.49
C LYS A 15 -20.51 1.88 -32.70
N PHE A 16 -21.25 1.01 -32.02
CA PHE A 16 -20.97 -0.43 -32.04
C PHE A 16 -21.27 -1.10 -33.38
N GLU A 17 -22.21 -0.58 -34.17
CA GLU A 17 -22.48 -1.10 -35.51
C GLU A 17 -21.32 -0.79 -36.48
N GLU A 18 -20.72 0.39 -36.40
CA GLU A 18 -19.51 0.72 -37.17
C GLU A 18 -18.31 -0.13 -36.70
N LEU A 19 -18.20 -0.41 -35.40
CA LEU A 19 -17.18 -1.31 -34.85
C LEU A 19 -17.36 -2.74 -35.36
N ARG A 20 -18.61 -3.22 -35.43
CA ARG A 20 -18.98 -4.51 -36.00
C ARG A 20 -18.61 -4.60 -37.47
N GLN A 21 -18.99 -3.61 -38.28
CA GLN A 21 -18.66 -3.56 -39.70
C GLN A 21 -17.15 -3.58 -39.92
N LEU A 22 -16.40 -2.78 -39.13
CA LEU A 22 -14.94 -2.77 -39.19
C LEU A 22 -14.32 -4.12 -38.79
N ALA A 23 -14.93 -4.84 -37.85
CA ALA A 23 -14.54 -6.20 -37.49
C ALA A 23 -14.82 -7.22 -38.61
N ASP A 24 -15.94 -7.06 -39.34
CA ASP A 24 -16.32 -7.89 -40.49
C ASP A 24 -15.39 -7.65 -41.70
N GLU A 25 -15.01 -6.40 -41.94
CA GLU A 25 -14.02 -5.99 -42.95
C GLU A 25 -12.60 -6.51 -42.68
N GLY A 26 -12.34 -6.93 -41.44
CA GLY A 26 -11.13 -7.65 -41.08
C GLY A 26 -10.11 -6.90 -40.24
N ASP A 27 -10.48 -5.75 -39.65
CA ASP A 27 -9.61 -5.08 -38.71
C ASP A 27 -9.41 -5.93 -37.44
N LYS A 28 -8.15 -6.28 -37.17
CA LYS A 28 -7.76 -7.14 -36.03
C LYS A 28 -8.13 -6.54 -34.67
N HIS A 29 -8.06 -5.22 -34.52
CA HIS A 29 -8.35 -4.54 -33.26
C HIS A 29 -9.86 -4.41 -33.05
N ALA A 30 -10.61 -4.10 -34.12
CA ALA A 30 -12.06 -4.11 -34.07
C ALA A 30 -12.62 -5.51 -33.76
N ARG A 31 -12.05 -6.57 -34.37
CA ARG A 31 -12.43 -7.97 -34.05
C ARG A 31 -12.21 -8.33 -32.59
N LEU A 32 -11.07 -7.96 -32.03
CA LEU A 32 -10.77 -8.19 -30.61
C LEU A 32 -11.76 -7.41 -29.72
N MET A 33 -11.87 -6.10 -29.92
CA MET A 33 -12.70 -5.26 -29.04
C MET A 33 -14.20 -5.55 -29.18
N TYR A 34 -14.68 -5.89 -30.37
CA TYR A 34 -16.06 -6.33 -30.56
C TYR A 34 -16.30 -7.71 -29.95
N GLY A 35 -15.33 -8.62 -30.05
CA GLY A 35 -15.37 -9.91 -29.34
C GLY A 35 -15.48 -9.72 -27.83
N ASP A 36 -14.68 -8.83 -27.24
CA ASP A 36 -14.78 -8.48 -25.83
C ASP A 36 -16.15 -7.88 -25.47
N LEU A 37 -16.71 -7.02 -26.33
CA LEU A 37 -18.06 -6.48 -26.16
C LEU A 37 -19.13 -7.58 -26.15
N LEU A 38 -19.04 -8.57 -27.04
CA LEU A 38 -19.95 -9.72 -27.06
C LEU A 38 -19.81 -10.60 -25.81
N VAL A 39 -18.58 -10.76 -25.27
CA VAL A 39 -18.36 -11.45 -23.99
C VAL A 39 -19.05 -10.71 -22.84
N LEU A 40 -18.98 -9.38 -22.83
CA LEU A 40 -19.66 -8.55 -21.83
C LEU A 40 -21.20 -8.63 -21.94
N CYS A 41 -21.73 -8.76 -23.16
CA CYS A 41 -23.16 -8.97 -23.40
C CYS A 41 -23.62 -10.41 -23.13
N GLY A 42 -22.70 -11.37 -23.06
CA GLY A 42 -23.02 -12.79 -22.98
C GLY A 42 -23.62 -13.38 -24.27
N ASP A 43 -23.36 -12.76 -25.43
CA ASP A 43 -23.91 -13.19 -26.71
C ASP A 43 -23.08 -14.33 -27.33
N GLU A 44 -23.36 -15.54 -26.86
CA GLU A 44 -22.73 -16.78 -27.36
C GLU A 44 -23.02 -17.03 -28.84
N ALA A 45 -24.23 -16.74 -29.31
CA ALA A 45 -24.64 -16.99 -30.70
C ALA A 45 -23.85 -16.12 -31.67
N ALA A 46 -23.65 -14.84 -31.34
CA ALA A 46 -22.82 -13.93 -32.13
C ALA A 46 -21.34 -14.35 -32.12
N LEU A 47 -20.82 -14.84 -30.98
CA LEU A 47 -19.45 -15.33 -30.89
C LEU A 47 -19.23 -16.58 -31.76
N GLN A 48 -20.17 -17.53 -31.76
CA GLN A 48 -20.14 -18.72 -32.60
C GLN A 48 -20.24 -18.39 -34.08
N ALA A 49 -21.20 -17.54 -34.47
CA ALA A 49 -21.42 -17.15 -35.86
C ALA A 49 -20.19 -16.46 -36.50
N ARG A 50 -19.36 -15.81 -35.68
CA ARG A 50 -18.16 -15.08 -36.10
C ARG A 50 -16.88 -15.91 -35.93
N GLU A 51 -16.99 -17.17 -35.50
CA GLU A 51 -15.85 -18.04 -35.18
C GLU A 51 -14.86 -17.40 -34.19
N ALA A 52 -15.37 -16.57 -33.25
CA ALA A 52 -14.58 -15.85 -32.26
C ALA A 52 -14.22 -16.76 -31.07
N TRP A 53 -13.61 -17.91 -31.36
CA TRP A 53 -13.45 -19.04 -30.44
C TRP A 53 -12.72 -18.70 -29.14
N TYR A 54 -11.71 -17.83 -29.18
CA TYR A 54 -11.00 -17.40 -27.96
C TYR A 54 -11.91 -16.63 -26.99
N HIS A 55 -12.75 -15.74 -27.52
CA HIS A 55 -13.73 -14.98 -26.73
C HIS A 55 -14.86 -15.89 -26.24
N LEU A 56 -15.28 -16.86 -27.05
CA LEU A 56 -16.25 -17.87 -26.62
C LEU A 56 -15.70 -18.72 -25.47
N VAL A 57 -14.44 -19.16 -25.53
CA VAL A 57 -13.80 -19.86 -24.41
C VAL A 57 -13.76 -18.98 -23.16
N SER A 58 -13.43 -17.69 -23.29
CA SER A 58 -13.46 -16.74 -22.17
C SER A 58 -14.86 -16.63 -21.54
N LEU A 59 -15.90 -16.49 -22.37
CA LEU A 59 -17.30 -16.42 -21.90
C LEU A 59 -17.72 -17.72 -21.20
N LEU A 60 -17.49 -18.87 -21.81
CA LEU A 60 -17.85 -20.19 -21.26
C LEU A 60 -17.07 -20.49 -19.97
N ALA A 61 -15.81 -20.07 -19.90
CA ALA A 61 -15.00 -20.18 -18.69
C ALA A 61 -15.57 -19.33 -17.54
N ARG A 62 -16.00 -18.09 -17.81
CA ARG A 62 -16.70 -17.27 -16.81
C ARG A 62 -17.99 -17.92 -16.31
N GLN A 63 -18.67 -18.67 -17.17
CA GLN A 63 -19.89 -19.43 -16.83
C GLN A 63 -19.60 -20.80 -16.17
N GLY A 64 -18.34 -21.23 -16.09
CA GLY A 64 -17.96 -22.54 -15.53
C GLY A 64 -18.28 -23.74 -16.42
N ARG A 65 -18.53 -23.55 -17.72
CA ARG A 65 -18.92 -24.61 -18.68
C ARG A 65 -17.69 -25.38 -19.18
N THR A 66 -17.10 -26.20 -18.32
CA THR A 66 -15.81 -26.89 -18.55
C THR A 66 -15.78 -27.81 -19.76
N GLU A 67 -16.83 -28.61 -19.98
CA GLU A 67 -16.85 -29.60 -21.08
C GLU A 67 -16.86 -28.92 -22.46
N GLU A 68 -17.52 -27.77 -22.55
CA GLU A 68 -17.60 -26.99 -23.79
C GLU A 68 -16.29 -26.25 -24.05
N VAL A 69 -15.68 -25.70 -23.00
CA VAL A 69 -14.31 -25.16 -23.09
C VAL A 69 -13.33 -26.24 -23.54
N ARG A 70 -13.44 -27.47 -23.01
CA ARG A 70 -12.61 -28.60 -23.44
C ARG A 70 -12.79 -28.93 -24.91
N ALA A 71 -14.04 -29.03 -25.38
CA ALA A 71 -14.33 -29.29 -26.78
C ALA A 71 -13.68 -28.23 -27.69
N LEU A 72 -13.87 -26.94 -27.35
CA LEU A 72 -13.27 -25.83 -28.11
C LEU A 72 -11.75 -25.84 -28.07
N VAL A 73 -11.12 -26.16 -26.94
CA VAL A 73 -9.66 -26.28 -26.84
C VAL A 73 -9.14 -27.39 -27.74
N GLY A 74 -9.84 -28.52 -27.82
CA GLY A 74 -9.46 -29.66 -28.64
C GLY A 74 -9.59 -29.44 -30.15
N THR A 75 -10.53 -28.60 -30.59
CA THR A 75 -10.85 -28.44 -32.02
C THR A 75 -10.44 -27.10 -32.62
N HIS A 76 -10.62 -25.99 -31.88
CA HIS A 76 -10.59 -24.65 -32.43
C HIS A 76 -9.60 -23.70 -31.74
N CYS A 77 -9.24 -23.92 -30.47
CA CYS A 77 -8.42 -23.01 -29.65
C CYS A 77 -7.44 -23.74 -28.73
N PRO A 78 -6.41 -24.44 -29.27
CA PRO A 78 -5.43 -25.16 -28.45
C PRO A 78 -4.59 -24.23 -27.53
N ASN A 79 -4.49 -22.95 -27.87
CA ASN A 79 -3.87 -21.93 -27.04
C ASN A 79 -4.70 -21.53 -25.81
N ALA A 80 -5.95 -21.98 -25.68
CA ALA A 80 -6.82 -21.71 -24.54
C ALA A 80 -6.76 -22.80 -23.44
N VAL A 81 -5.79 -23.73 -23.52
CA VAL A 81 -5.50 -24.72 -22.46
C VAL A 81 -5.35 -24.09 -21.06
N PRO A 82 -4.72 -22.90 -20.87
CA PRO A 82 -4.67 -22.25 -19.55
C PRO A 82 -6.05 -21.98 -18.93
N ALA A 83 -7.04 -21.56 -19.73
CA ALA A 83 -8.40 -21.32 -19.24
C ALA A 83 -9.06 -22.62 -18.78
N LEU A 84 -8.86 -23.71 -19.52
CA LEU A 84 -9.34 -25.04 -19.09
C LEU A 84 -8.64 -25.50 -17.80
N ALA A 85 -7.32 -25.33 -17.70
CA ALA A 85 -6.57 -25.66 -16.49
C ALA A 85 -7.07 -24.86 -15.27
N HIS A 86 -7.37 -23.58 -15.42
CA HIS A 86 -7.94 -22.78 -14.35
C HIS A 86 -9.33 -23.29 -13.89
N LEU A 87 -10.20 -23.67 -14.83
CA LEU A 87 -11.52 -24.24 -14.51
C LEU A 87 -11.42 -25.57 -13.77
N LEU A 88 -10.57 -26.47 -14.26
CA LEU A 88 -10.34 -27.78 -13.64
C LEU A 88 -9.78 -27.61 -12.22
N ALA A 89 -8.89 -26.64 -12.02
CA ALA A 89 -8.35 -26.31 -10.71
C ALA A 89 -9.42 -25.82 -9.72
N ARG A 90 -10.29 -24.91 -10.15
CA ARG A 90 -11.44 -24.46 -9.34
C ARG A 90 -12.40 -25.59 -8.96
N GLN A 91 -12.49 -26.60 -9.82
CA GLN A 91 -13.33 -27.80 -9.61
C GLN A 91 -12.60 -28.92 -8.85
N GLY A 92 -11.30 -28.77 -8.55
CA GLY A 92 -10.49 -29.79 -7.89
C GLY A 92 -10.25 -31.06 -8.74
N ARG A 93 -10.39 -30.99 -10.06
CA ARG A 93 -10.23 -32.13 -11.00
C ARG A 93 -8.74 -32.40 -11.26
N LEU A 94 -8.06 -32.96 -10.25
CA LEU A 94 -6.61 -33.18 -10.24
C LEU A 94 -6.11 -34.13 -11.33
N ASP A 95 -6.80 -35.24 -11.59
CA ASP A 95 -6.37 -36.23 -12.59
C ASP A 95 -6.27 -35.60 -13.98
N GLU A 96 -7.27 -34.78 -14.33
CA GLU A 96 -7.33 -34.09 -15.62
C GLU A 96 -6.31 -32.95 -15.73
N LEU A 97 -6.00 -32.27 -14.62
CA LEU A 97 -4.88 -31.34 -14.59
C LEU A 97 -3.53 -32.07 -14.77
N ALA A 98 -3.39 -33.27 -14.20
CA ALA A 98 -2.19 -34.08 -14.36
C ALA A 98 -2.03 -34.54 -15.82
N GLU A 99 -3.12 -34.89 -16.50
CA GLU A 99 -3.13 -35.18 -17.94
C GLU A 99 -2.73 -33.97 -18.78
N LEU A 100 -3.32 -32.79 -18.53
CA LEU A 100 -2.95 -31.55 -19.23
C LEU A 100 -1.47 -31.19 -19.03
N ARG A 101 -0.93 -31.43 -17.82
CA ARG A 101 0.48 -31.23 -17.53
C ARG A 101 1.36 -32.18 -18.34
N VAL A 102 1.01 -33.46 -18.43
CA VAL A 102 1.75 -34.43 -19.25
C VAL A 102 1.70 -34.04 -20.73
N ALA A 103 0.59 -33.45 -21.18
CA ALA A 103 0.47 -32.85 -22.52
C ALA A 103 1.26 -31.55 -22.70
N GLY A 104 1.96 -31.06 -21.68
CA GLY A 104 2.87 -29.91 -21.74
C GLY A 104 2.34 -28.61 -21.13
N SER A 105 1.17 -28.60 -20.49
CA SER A 105 0.64 -27.39 -19.84
C SER A 105 1.41 -27.04 -18.56
N TYR A 106 2.12 -25.91 -18.59
CA TYR A 106 2.81 -25.35 -17.43
C TYR A 106 1.81 -24.91 -16.35
N GLU A 107 0.73 -24.24 -16.74
CA GLU A 107 -0.33 -23.75 -15.86
C GLU A 107 -1.01 -24.90 -15.11
N ALA A 108 -1.29 -26.02 -15.79
CA ALA A 108 -1.81 -27.21 -15.13
C ALA A 108 -0.83 -27.76 -14.10
N GLY A 109 0.47 -27.80 -14.41
CA GLY A 109 1.52 -28.19 -13.47
C GLY A 109 1.57 -27.33 -12.21
N ARG A 110 1.39 -26.01 -12.35
CA ARG A 110 1.27 -25.07 -11.23
C ARG A 110 0.04 -25.36 -10.38
N HIS A 111 -1.14 -25.49 -11.00
CA HIS A 111 -2.37 -25.76 -10.27
C HIS A 111 -2.35 -27.10 -9.53
N VAL A 112 -1.78 -28.15 -10.12
CA VAL A 112 -1.54 -29.43 -9.43
C VAL A 112 -0.72 -29.22 -8.16
N ALA A 113 0.40 -28.48 -8.25
CA ALA A 113 1.24 -28.20 -7.09
C ALA A 113 0.49 -27.42 -6.00
N ASP A 114 -0.23 -26.36 -6.37
CA ASP A 114 -0.98 -25.52 -5.43
C ASP A 114 -2.06 -26.32 -4.69
N ILE A 115 -2.83 -27.16 -5.41
CA ILE A 115 -3.88 -28.00 -4.81
C ILE A 115 -3.28 -29.05 -3.88
N LEU A 116 -2.18 -29.72 -4.28
CA LEU A 116 -1.54 -30.75 -3.44
C LEU A 116 -0.97 -30.16 -2.14
N VAL A 117 -0.42 -28.94 -2.19
CA VAL A 117 -0.01 -28.21 -0.97
C VAL A 117 -1.21 -27.90 -0.10
N ALA A 118 -2.29 -27.33 -0.67
CA ALA A 118 -3.50 -26.99 0.08
C ALA A 118 -4.14 -28.22 0.74
N GLN A 119 -4.03 -29.40 0.13
CA GLN A 119 -4.53 -30.68 0.66
C GLN A 119 -3.51 -31.40 1.57
N GLY A 120 -2.29 -30.89 1.73
CA GLY A 120 -1.23 -31.52 2.54
C GLY A 120 -0.68 -32.83 1.95
N ARG A 121 -0.90 -33.11 0.66
CA ARG A 121 -0.52 -34.35 -0.03
C ARG A 121 0.94 -34.33 -0.49
N ILE A 122 1.86 -34.36 0.47
CA ILE A 122 3.29 -34.13 0.21
C ILE A 122 3.96 -35.26 -0.58
N ASP A 123 3.55 -36.51 -0.38
CA ASP A 123 4.14 -37.64 -1.11
C ASP A 123 3.80 -37.58 -2.61
N GLU A 124 2.58 -37.15 -2.95
CA GLU A 124 2.19 -36.93 -4.34
C GLU A 124 2.88 -35.69 -4.92
N LEU A 125 3.02 -34.62 -4.14
CA LEU A 125 3.80 -33.45 -4.54
C LEU A 125 5.25 -33.84 -4.89
N ARG A 126 5.85 -34.75 -4.11
CA ARG A 126 7.18 -35.34 -4.38
C ARG A 126 7.18 -36.13 -5.68
N GLN A 127 6.21 -37.03 -5.89
CA GLN A 127 6.09 -37.77 -7.15
C GLN A 127 5.99 -36.82 -8.37
N HIS A 128 5.23 -35.74 -8.25
CA HIS A 128 5.13 -34.75 -9.32
C HIS A 128 6.43 -33.97 -9.54
N ALA A 129 7.16 -33.62 -8.48
CA ALA A 129 8.48 -33.01 -8.58
C ALA A 129 9.49 -33.94 -9.28
N ASP A 130 9.53 -35.21 -8.89
CA ASP A 130 10.38 -36.25 -9.50
C ASP A 130 10.02 -36.50 -10.97
N ALA A 131 8.73 -36.36 -11.32
CA ALA A 131 8.23 -36.40 -12.69
C ALA A 131 8.50 -35.11 -13.49
N GLY A 132 9.33 -34.19 -12.98
CA GLY A 132 9.80 -32.98 -13.67
C GLY A 132 8.87 -31.76 -13.55
N ASN A 133 7.84 -31.79 -12.70
CA ASN A 133 7.02 -30.62 -12.44
C ASN A 133 7.79 -29.58 -11.60
N ARG A 134 8.32 -28.55 -12.25
CA ARG A 134 9.09 -27.47 -11.58
C ARG A 134 8.29 -26.73 -10.51
N SER A 135 6.99 -26.52 -10.74
CA SER A 135 6.12 -25.88 -9.75
C SER A 135 5.94 -26.76 -8.52
N ALA A 136 5.80 -28.07 -8.70
CA ALA A 136 5.76 -29.04 -7.60
C ALA A 136 7.09 -29.09 -6.84
N LEU A 137 8.24 -29.07 -7.53
CA LEU A 137 9.56 -29.02 -6.89
C LEU A 137 9.70 -27.77 -6.00
N THR A 138 9.36 -26.60 -6.55
CA THR A 138 9.41 -25.33 -5.81
C THR A 138 8.50 -25.36 -4.58
N ALA A 139 7.28 -25.84 -4.75
CA ALA A 139 6.30 -25.97 -3.69
C ALA A 139 6.76 -26.96 -2.61
N LEU A 140 7.32 -28.10 -3.01
CA LEU A 140 7.86 -29.10 -2.10
C LEU A 140 9.02 -28.55 -1.27
N ALA A 141 9.96 -27.84 -1.90
CA ALA A 141 11.06 -27.19 -1.19
C ALA A 141 10.57 -26.21 -0.11
N ARG A 142 9.53 -25.41 -0.41
CA ARG A 142 8.92 -24.53 0.60
C ARG A 142 8.31 -25.30 1.77
N VAL A 143 7.51 -26.33 1.47
CA VAL A 143 6.88 -27.15 2.52
C VAL A 143 7.93 -27.83 3.41
N LEU A 144 9.02 -28.33 2.83
CA LEU A 144 10.10 -28.95 3.59
C LEU A 144 10.85 -27.92 4.45
N ALA A 145 11.03 -26.69 3.94
CA ALA A 145 11.63 -25.60 4.71
C ALA A 145 10.76 -25.18 5.91
N ASP A 146 9.46 -25.05 5.70
CA ASP A 146 8.49 -24.73 6.76
C ASP A 146 8.46 -25.81 7.86
N ARG A 147 8.69 -27.07 7.47
CA ARG A 147 8.80 -28.22 8.39
C ARG A 147 10.21 -28.42 8.96
N GLU A 148 11.18 -27.58 8.58
CA GLU A 148 12.59 -27.71 8.93
C GLU A 148 13.20 -29.09 8.58
N ASP A 149 12.69 -29.74 7.52
CA ASP A 149 13.17 -31.03 7.03
C ASP A 149 14.44 -30.85 6.18
N ILE A 150 15.59 -30.83 6.89
CA ILE A 150 16.92 -30.68 6.31
C ILE A 150 17.26 -31.85 5.37
N ASP A 151 16.88 -33.07 5.71
CA ASP A 151 17.23 -34.25 4.92
C ASP A 151 16.43 -34.31 3.61
N GLY A 152 15.14 -33.97 3.68
CA GLY A 152 14.30 -33.80 2.51
C GLY A 152 14.81 -32.71 1.57
N LEU A 153 15.19 -31.54 2.11
CA LEU A 153 15.79 -30.46 1.32
C LEU A 153 17.14 -30.85 0.73
N ARG A 154 17.96 -31.62 1.46
CA ARG A 154 19.26 -32.12 0.96
C ARG A 154 19.08 -33.04 -0.25
N ALA A 155 18.05 -33.88 -0.26
CA ALA A 155 17.74 -34.73 -1.42
C ALA A 155 17.39 -33.89 -2.68
N LEU A 156 16.81 -32.70 -2.48
CA LEU A 156 16.42 -31.78 -3.55
C LEU A 156 17.51 -30.77 -3.93
N ALA A 157 18.68 -30.78 -3.27
CA ALA A 157 19.72 -29.76 -3.41
C ALA A 157 20.40 -29.68 -4.80
N HIS A 158 19.97 -30.51 -5.76
CA HIS A 158 20.32 -30.37 -7.17
C HIS A 158 19.59 -29.19 -7.84
N ASP A 159 18.48 -28.74 -7.27
CA ASP A 159 17.75 -27.55 -7.69
C ASP A 159 18.20 -26.32 -6.90
N SER A 160 18.40 -25.20 -7.61
CA SER A 160 18.94 -23.98 -7.00
C SER A 160 18.00 -23.29 -6.01
N PHE A 161 16.68 -23.51 -6.11
CA PHE A 161 15.71 -23.00 -5.15
C PHE A 161 15.70 -23.87 -3.89
N ALA A 162 15.70 -25.19 -4.03
CA ALA A 162 15.78 -26.11 -2.89
C ALA A 162 17.08 -25.95 -2.09
N GLU A 163 18.22 -25.78 -2.77
CA GLU A 163 19.50 -25.50 -2.13
C GLU A 163 19.47 -24.18 -1.32
N GLU A 164 18.80 -23.15 -1.83
CA GLU A 164 18.65 -21.88 -1.11
C GLU A 164 17.87 -22.07 0.20
N GLN A 165 16.75 -22.80 0.12
CA GLN A 165 15.94 -23.13 1.29
C GLN A 165 16.71 -23.98 2.31
N LEU A 166 17.54 -24.92 1.84
CA LEU A 166 18.43 -25.70 2.71
C LEU A 166 19.40 -24.81 3.49
N ILE A 167 20.03 -23.84 2.83
CA ILE A 167 20.97 -22.91 3.48
C ILE A 167 20.24 -22.08 4.56
N GLU A 168 19.04 -21.59 4.26
CA GLU A 168 18.24 -20.79 5.20
C GLU A 168 17.84 -21.62 6.43
N VAL A 169 17.37 -22.86 6.25
CA VAL A 169 16.98 -23.76 7.35
C VAL A 169 18.20 -24.16 8.19
N LEU A 170 19.34 -24.47 7.56
CA LEU A 170 20.60 -24.76 8.29
C LEU A 170 21.05 -23.56 9.13
N ALA A 171 20.94 -22.34 8.60
CA ALA A 171 21.28 -21.13 9.33
C ALA A 171 20.33 -20.89 10.52
N LYS A 172 19.02 -21.13 10.35
CA LYS A 172 18.01 -21.04 11.42
C LYS A 172 18.30 -22.07 12.53
N ALA A 173 18.68 -23.28 12.15
CA ALA A 173 19.10 -24.34 13.06
C ALA A 173 20.51 -24.13 13.67
N LYS A 174 21.15 -22.97 13.41
CA LYS A 174 22.51 -22.62 13.86
C LYS A 174 23.60 -23.61 13.40
N ARG A 175 23.34 -24.40 12.34
CA ARG A 175 24.32 -25.27 11.67
C ARG A 175 25.15 -24.47 10.66
N TYR A 176 25.79 -23.40 11.15
CA TYR A 176 26.49 -22.43 10.31
C TYR A 176 27.63 -23.01 9.45
N PRO A 177 28.46 -23.97 9.92
CA PRO A 177 29.53 -24.52 9.09
C PRO A 177 29.02 -25.14 7.79
N GLU A 178 27.90 -25.87 7.85
CA GLU A 178 27.27 -26.48 6.68
C GLU A 178 26.63 -25.42 5.77
N ALA A 179 25.90 -24.46 6.34
CA ALA A 179 25.29 -23.36 5.58
C ALA A 179 26.33 -22.52 4.82
N ILE A 180 27.46 -22.22 5.47
CA ILE A 180 28.58 -21.47 4.88
C ILE A 180 29.26 -22.28 3.78
N ALA A 181 29.50 -23.58 4.00
CA ALA A 181 30.11 -24.44 2.99
C ALA A 181 29.28 -24.50 1.70
N LEU A 182 27.96 -24.68 1.83
CA LEU A 182 27.03 -24.65 0.70
C LEU A 182 27.02 -23.27 0.01
N ARG A 183 26.93 -22.17 0.78
CA ARG A 183 26.95 -20.82 0.21
C ARG A 183 28.24 -20.51 -0.56
N ARG A 184 29.40 -20.96 -0.07
CA ARG A 184 30.70 -20.79 -0.75
C ARG A 184 30.77 -21.55 -2.06
N ALA A 185 30.25 -22.77 -2.10
CA ALA A 185 30.18 -23.54 -3.34
C ALA A 185 29.37 -22.78 -4.41
N ARG A 186 28.28 -22.13 -3.99
CA ARG A 186 27.41 -21.34 -4.85
C ARG A 186 28.02 -20.00 -5.30
N THR A 187 28.65 -19.23 -4.42
CA THR A 187 29.34 -17.97 -4.80
C THR A 187 30.46 -18.21 -5.81
N GLY A 188 31.20 -19.32 -5.68
CA GLY A 188 32.23 -19.73 -6.63
C GLY A 188 31.70 -20.02 -8.04
N GLN A 189 30.48 -20.54 -8.15
CA GLN A 189 29.83 -20.87 -9.43
C GLN A 189 29.08 -19.68 -10.03
N ARG A 190 28.49 -18.82 -9.20
CA ARG A 190 27.67 -17.67 -9.57
C ARG A 190 28.20 -16.45 -8.83
N ARG A 191 29.20 -15.75 -9.40
CA ARG A 191 29.74 -14.49 -8.85
C ARG A 191 28.71 -13.35 -8.93
N ALA A 192 27.62 -13.45 -8.17
CA ALA A 192 26.58 -12.45 -8.05
C ALA A 192 26.73 -11.70 -6.72
N ARG A 193 26.66 -10.36 -6.74
CA ARG A 193 26.73 -9.52 -5.52
C ARG A 193 25.76 -9.96 -4.42
N MET A 194 24.59 -10.48 -4.82
CA MET A 194 23.58 -11.01 -3.89
C MET A 194 24.06 -12.24 -3.11
N GLU A 195 24.86 -13.12 -3.71
CA GLU A 195 25.38 -14.32 -3.05
C GLU A 195 26.49 -13.95 -2.04
N GLU A 196 27.32 -12.95 -2.37
CA GLU A 196 28.33 -12.39 -1.47
C GLU A 196 27.70 -11.76 -0.22
N HIS A 197 26.60 -11.01 -0.40
CA HIS A 197 25.82 -10.42 0.69
C HIS A 197 25.27 -11.50 1.64
N LYS A 198 24.65 -12.54 1.09
CA LYS A 198 24.12 -13.66 1.87
C LYS A 198 25.23 -14.41 2.62
N LEU A 199 26.42 -14.51 2.05
CA LEU A 199 27.57 -15.08 2.75
C LEU A 199 28.01 -14.20 3.93
N ASN A 200 28.10 -12.88 3.75
CA ASN A 200 28.42 -11.94 4.84
C ASN A 200 27.44 -12.05 6.02
N GLU A 201 26.14 -12.14 5.74
CA GLU A 201 25.13 -12.33 6.80
C GLU A 201 25.30 -13.67 7.55
N LEU A 202 25.64 -14.75 6.85
CA LEU A 202 25.93 -16.05 7.49
C LEU A 202 27.19 -15.99 8.36
N LEU A 203 28.28 -15.38 7.86
CA LEU A 203 29.52 -15.21 8.62
C LEU A 203 29.27 -14.40 9.90
N ARG A 204 28.44 -13.35 9.81
CA ARG A 204 28.05 -12.52 10.97
C ARG A 204 27.31 -13.33 12.02
N ARG A 205 26.29 -14.10 11.60
CA ARG A 205 25.49 -14.95 12.51
C ARG A 205 26.33 -16.06 13.15
N ALA A 206 27.34 -16.55 12.45
CA ALA A 206 28.25 -17.57 12.91
C ALA A 206 29.39 -17.03 13.80
N GLY A 207 29.60 -15.71 13.84
CA GLY A 207 30.71 -15.09 14.57
C GLY A 207 32.08 -15.23 13.90
N HIS A 208 32.14 -15.40 12.58
CA HIS A 208 33.40 -15.44 11.82
C HIS A 208 33.98 -14.04 11.61
N GLU A 209 34.39 -13.41 12.71
CA GLU A 209 34.90 -12.03 12.76
C GLU A 209 36.12 -11.82 11.84
N GLN A 210 37.12 -12.70 11.92
CA GLN A 210 38.37 -12.55 11.16
C GLN A 210 38.12 -12.51 9.64
N GLU A 211 37.26 -13.40 9.15
CA GLU A 211 36.92 -13.45 7.72
C GLU A 211 36.07 -12.24 7.30
N LEU A 212 35.14 -11.79 8.14
CA LEU A 212 34.41 -10.55 7.89
C LEU A 212 35.35 -9.34 7.84
N ARG A 213 36.34 -9.28 8.74
CA ARG A 213 37.33 -8.20 8.79
C ARG A 213 38.21 -8.17 7.54
N GLU A 214 38.64 -9.32 7.06
CA GLU A 214 39.41 -9.42 5.82
C GLU A 214 38.58 -8.96 4.62
N ARG A 215 37.32 -9.40 4.51
CA ARG A 215 36.42 -9.00 3.41
C ARG A 215 36.06 -7.51 3.46
N ALA A 216 35.84 -6.97 4.65
CA ALA A 216 35.51 -5.56 4.89
C ALA A 216 36.57 -4.57 4.38
N GLN A 217 37.81 -5.01 4.12
CA GLN A 217 38.84 -4.18 3.51
C GLN A 217 38.52 -3.79 2.05
N THR A 218 37.70 -4.59 1.37
CA THR A 218 37.38 -4.42 -0.05
C THR A 218 35.88 -4.40 -0.36
N ASP A 219 35.05 -4.87 0.57
CA ASP A 219 33.60 -4.99 0.42
C ASP A 219 32.88 -4.19 1.51
N GLU A 220 32.24 -3.10 1.11
CA GLU A 220 31.43 -2.23 1.99
C GLU A 220 30.30 -3.02 2.67
N ASN A 221 29.72 -4.03 2.01
CA ASN A 221 28.70 -4.83 2.64
C ASN A 221 29.26 -5.71 3.76
N ALA A 222 30.44 -6.28 3.59
CA ALA A 222 31.11 -7.01 4.65
C ALA A 222 31.42 -6.09 5.85
N LEU A 223 31.78 -4.83 5.59
CA LEU A 223 31.98 -3.81 6.62
C LEU A 223 30.70 -3.52 7.40
N ASP A 224 29.54 -3.36 6.74
CA ASP A 224 28.25 -3.21 7.43
C ASP A 224 27.92 -4.40 8.35
N HIS A 225 28.15 -5.63 7.89
CA HIS A 225 27.92 -6.83 8.70
C HIS A 225 28.90 -6.91 9.88
N LEU A 226 30.15 -6.47 9.71
CA LEU A 226 31.14 -6.38 10.78
C LEU A 226 30.76 -5.32 11.82
N VAL A 227 30.28 -4.15 11.39
CA VAL A 227 29.76 -3.10 12.29
C VAL A 227 28.60 -3.63 13.11
N ARG A 228 27.63 -4.32 12.48
CA ARG A 228 26.52 -4.95 13.21
C ARG A 228 26.99 -6.05 14.16
N PHE A 229 28.05 -6.78 13.82
CA PHE A 229 28.66 -7.77 14.71
C PHE A 229 29.25 -7.11 15.94
N TYR A 230 30.09 -6.08 15.78
CA TYR A 230 30.70 -5.36 16.90
C TYR A 230 29.67 -4.71 17.82
N ALA A 231 28.64 -4.09 17.24
CA ALA A 231 27.51 -3.53 18.00
C ALA A 231 26.83 -4.60 18.86
N TRP A 232 26.50 -5.75 18.28
CA TRP A 232 25.86 -6.86 19.01
C TRP A 232 26.77 -7.44 20.12
N THR A 233 28.09 -7.44 19.91
CA THR A 233 29.04 -7.92 20.93
C THR A 233 29.47 -6.86 21.95
N GLY A 234 29.01 -5.61 21.85
CA GLY A 234 29.39 -4.52 22.76
C GLY A 234 30.83 -4.01 22.58
N ARG A 235 31.40 -4.16 21.37
CA ARG A 235 32.80 -3.82 21.07
C ARG A 235 32.95 -2.37 20.60
N ALA A 236 32.95 -1.45 21.56
CA ALA A 236 32.97 -0.01 21.30
C ALA A 236 34.30 0.48 20.69
N ASP A 237 35.45 -0.09 21.06
CA ASP A 237 36.76 0.35 20.56
C ASP A 237 36.92 0.07 19.06
N GLU A 238 36.46 -1.11 18.60
CA GLU A 238 36.45 -1.49 17.20
C GLU A 238 35.45 -0.63 16.40
N LEU A 239 34.28 -0.34 16.96
CA LEU A 239 33.32 0.60 16.34
C LEU A 239 33.88 2.01 16.24
N ARG A 240 34.61 2.49 17.27
CA ARG A 240 35.29 3.79 17.27
C ARG A 240 36.29 3.88 16.13
N THR A 241 37.12 2.85 15.98
CA THR A 241 38.12 2.78 14.89
C THR A 241 37.45 2.88 13.51
N ILE A 242 36.29 2.22 13.31
CA ILE A 242 35.56 2.30 12.04
C ILE A 242 34.82 3.64 11.89
N ALA A 243 34.28 4.20 12.98
CA ALA A 243 33.61 5.50 12.96
C ALA A 243 34.58 6.63 12.59
N GLU A 244 35.83 6.56 13.03
CA GLU A 244 36.91 7.51 12.70
C GLU A 244 37.22 7.55 11.19
N THR A 245 36.87 6.51 10.42
CA THR A 245 36.99 6.53 8.96
C THR A 245 35.81 7.25 8.28
N GLY A 246 34.84 7.76 9.04
CA GLY A 246 33.64 8.44 8.54
C GLY A 246 32.43 7.53 8.29
N HIS A 247 32.48 6.26 8.71
CA HIS A 247 31.39 5.31 8.51
C HIS A 247 30.18 5.64 9.39
N GLN A 248 29.08 6.05 8.76
CA GLN A 248 27.89 6.57 9.46
C GLN A 248 27.22 5.52 10.37
N GLU A 249 27.02 4.29 9.87
CA GLU A 249 26.40 3.24 10.70
C GLU A 249 27.27 2.85 11.90
N ALA A 250 28.60 2.79 11.75
CA ALA A 250 29.51 2.52 12.87
C ALA A 250 29.44 3.62 13.94
N MET A 251 29.40 4.88 13.51
CA MET A 251 29.23 6.03 14.41
C MET A 251 27.89 5.98 15.16
N ARG A 252 26.80 5.65 14.46
CA ARG A 252 25.48 5.48 15.07
C ARG A 252 25.46 4.35 16.10
N ARG A 253 26.02 3.19 15.77
CA ARG A 253 26.14 2.04 16.69
C ARG A 253 27.04 2.32 17.88
N LEU A 254 28.12 3.09 17.69
CA LEU A 254 28.96 3.55 18.78
C LEU A 254 28.16 4.40 19.78
N PHE A 255 27.38 5.37 19.30
CA PHE A 255 26.56 6.21 20.19
C PHE A 255 25.49 5.42 20.94
N GLU A 256 24.87 4.41 20.32
CA GLU A 256 23.95 3.49 21.02
C GLU A 256 24.66 2.79 22.20
N LEU A 257 25.85 2.23 21.98
CA LEU A 257 26.61 1.57 23.05
C LEU A 257 27.08 2.56 24.12
N LEU A 258 27.51 3.76 23.74
CA LEU A 258 27.90 4.79 24.69
C LEU A 258 26.71 5.27 25.54
N GLU A 259 25.50 5.31 24.97
CA GLU A 259 24.26 5.59 25.71
C GLU A 259 23.95 4.47 26.70
N GLU A 260 24.01 3.20 26.26
CA GLU A 260 23.76 2.02 27.10
C GLU A 260 24.75 1.93 28.28
N HIS A 261 26.00 2.32 28.06
CA HIS A 261 27.04 2.35 29.09
C HIS A 261 27.13 3.69 29.85
N GLU A 262 26.24 4.63 29.57
CA GLU A 262 26.21 5.98 30.17
C GLU A 262 27.55 6.71 30.13
N ASN A 263 28.30 6.56 29.04
CA ASN A 263 29.60 7.22 28.85
C ASN A 263 29.42 8.68 28.43
N VAL A 264 29.06 9.51 29.41
CA VAL A 264 28.76 10.94 29.26
C VAL A 264 29.92 11.72 28.66
N ASP A 265 31.16 11.45 29.10
CA ASP A 265 32.33 12.24 28.68
C ASP A 265 32.59 12.10 27.17
N GLU A 266 32.49 10.87 26.66
CA GLU A 266 32.69 10.60 25.24
C GLU A 266 31.51 11.12 24.39
N LEU A 267 30.27 10.90 24.85
CA LEU A 267 29.08 11.46 24.18
C LEU A 267 29.12 12.99 24.12
N ARG A 268 29.56 13.66 25.19
CA ARG A 268 29.72 15.11 25.26
C ARG A 268 30.74 15.62 24.25
N LYS A 269 31.89 14.95 24.15
CA LYS A 269 32.89 15.28 23.13
C LYS A 269 32.28 15.28 21.72
N TYR A 270 31.56 14.21 21.36
CA TYR A 270 30.93 14.12 20.04
C TYR A 270 29.77 15.12 19.86
N ALA A 271 29.02 15.43 20.92
CA ALA A 271 27.98 16.46 20.89
C ALA A 271 28.58 17.86 20.63
N ASP A 272 29.69 18.18 21.28
CA ASP A 272 30.42 19.45 21.11
C ASP A 272 31.05 19.57 19.71
N GLU A 273 31.44 18.44 19.10
CA GLU A 273 31.86 18.35 17.69
C GLU A 273 30.69 18.50 16.69
N GLY A 274 29.44 18.55 17.17
CA GLY A 274 28.24 18.80 16.37
C GLY A 274 27.51 17.54 15.88
N HIS A 275 27.85 16.36 16.41
CA HIS A 275 27.16 15.12 16.03
C HIS A 275 25.77 15.05 16.66
N ARG A 276 24.71 15.24 15.85
CA ARG A 276 23.31 15.22 16.31
C ARG A 276 22.93 13.95 17.07
N SER A 277 23.33 12.78 16.57
CA SER A 277 23.03 11.50 17.23
C SER A 277 23.70 11.37 18.60
N ALA A 278 24.88 11.98 18.80
CA ALA A 278 25.52 12.04 20.11
C ALA A 278 24.77 12.97 21.07
N VAL A 279 24.23 14.10 20.57
CA VAL A 279 23.36 15.00 21.35
C VAL A 279 22.13 14.25 21.85
N TYR A 280 21.45 13.49 21.00
CA TYR A 280 20.30 12.68 21.40
C TYR A 280 20.66 11.64 22.47
N ALA A 281 21.72 10.86 22.24
CA ALA A 281 22.20 9.87 23.22
C ALA A 281 22.56 10.54 24.56
N LEU A 282 23.26 11.68 24.53
CA LEU A 282 23.64 12.42 25.72
C LEU A 282 22.43 12.93 26.51
N VAL A 283 21.44 13.51 25.82
CA VAL A 283 20.16 13.94 26.42
C VAL A 283 19.45 12.76 27.07
N ASN A 284 19.39 11.60 26.41
CA ASN A 284 18.78 10.39 26.98
C ASN A 284 19.48 9.96 28.27
N VAL A 285 20.82 9.97 28.31
CA VAL A 285 21.59 9.67 29.52
C VAL A 285 21.31 10.70 30.62
N TYR A 286 21.34 12.00 30.32
CA TYR A 286 21.01 13.03 31.30
C TYR A 286 19.58 12.92 31.82
N ARG A 287 18.61 12.55 30.97
CA ARG A 287 17.22 12.31 31.39
C ARG A 287 17.12 11.12 32.34
N LYS A 288 17.80 10.01 32.05
CA LYS A 288 17.86 8.82 32.93
C LYS A 288 18.49 9.14 34.29
N GLN A 289 19.50 10.02 34.30
CA GLN A 289 20.20 10.47 35.51
C GLN A 289 19.54 11.67 36.22
N GLU A 290 18.39 12.16 35.73
CA GLU A 290 17.69 13.36 36.23
C GLU A 290 18.54 14.66 36.22
N ARG A 291 19.56 14.74 35.35
CA ARG A 291 20.48 15.88 35.21
C ARG A 291 19.95 16.94 34.24
N ILE A 292 18.77 17.48 34.52
CA ILE A 292 18.06 18.42 33.62
C ILE A 292 18.84 19.73 33.41
N ASP A 293 19.61 20.18 34.41
CA ASP A 293 20.40 21.41 34.31
C ASP A 293 21.48 21.35 33.22
N GLU A 294 22.01 20.14 32.93
CA GLU A 294 22.93 19.94 31.82
C GLU A 294 22.21 20.12 30.47
N ILE A 295 20.97 19.63 30.36
CA ILE A 295 20.14 19.81 29.16
C ILE A 295 19.78 21.29 28.97
N ARG A 296 19.49 22.02 30.06
CA ARG A 296 19.30 23.48 30.05
C ARG A 296 20.54 24.20 29.55
N ALA A 297 21.72 23.82 30.03
CA ALA A 297 22.99 24.39 29.59
C ALA A 297 23.22 24.14 28.09
N MET A 298 22.95 22.93 27.60
CA MET A 298 23.04 22.59 26.18
C MET A 298 22.09 23.43 25.31
N ALA A 299 20.83 23.57 25.73
CA ALA A 299 19.83 24.37 25.03
C ALA A 299 20.19 25.87 24.99
N SER A 300 20.79 26.38 26.08
CA SER A 300 21.27 27.76 26.18
C SER A 300 22.48 28.01 25.28
N ALA A 301 23.36 27.02 25.15
CA ALA A 301 24.49 27.03 24.22
C ALA A 301 24.08 26.76 22.75
N ASN A 302 22.80 26.52 22.48
CA ASN A 302 22.26 26.21 21.15
C ASN A 302 22.94 24.99 20.49
N ILE A 303 23.23 23.97 21.30
CA ILE A 303 23.84 22.72 20.83
C ILE A 303 22.78 21.90 20.12
N ALA A 304 22.79 21.93 18.77
CA ALA A 304 21.88 21.18 17.91
C ALA A 304 20.41 21.18 18.41
N ASP A 305 19.73 20.04 18.39
CA ASP A 305 18.31 19.90 18.70
C ASP A 305 17.98 19.95 20.23
N SER A 306 18.91 20.37 21.07
CA SER A 306 18.75 20.41 22.53
C SER A 306 17.59 21.29 23.02
N ARG A 307 17.23 22.36 22.27
CA ARG A 307 16.07 23.20 22.61
C ARG A 307 14.74 22.45 22.48
N TYR A 308 14.60 21.61 21.44
CA TYR A 308 13.42 20.75 21.28
C TYR A 308 13.34 19.74 22.42
N GLN A 309 14.45 19.08 22.71
CA GLN A 309 14.52 18.08 23.78
C GLN A 309 14.21 18.66 25.15
N LEU A 310 14.71 19.87 25.45
CA LEU A 310 14.37 20.55 26.69
C LEU A 310 12.88 20.89 26.78
N ALA A 311 12.28 21.42 25.71
CA ALA A 311 10.85 21.75 25.68
C ALA A 311 9.96 20.52 25.95
N GLU A 312 10.28 19.37 25.33
CA GLU A 312 9.56 18.11 25.58
C GLU A 312 9.67 17.69 27.05
N ILE A 313 10.88 17.72 27.62
CA ILE A 313 11.12 17.35 29.03
C ILE A 313 10.39 18.28 30.00
N LEU A 314 10.40 19.59 29.74
CA LEU A 314 9.70 20.55 30.60
C LEU A 314 8.19 20.29 30.61
N ARG A 315 7.60 19.92 29.47
CA ARG A 315 6.19 19.50 29.41
C ARG A 315 5.94 18.20 30.16
N GLU A 316 6.77 17.17 29.96
CA GLU A 316 6.67 15.88 30.65
C GLU A 316 6.72 16.04 32.18
N ARG A 317 7.50 17.00 32.67
CA ARG A 317 7.72 17.27 34.09
C ARG A 317 6.80 18.33 34.70
N ASP A 318 5.85 18.85 33.91
CA ASP A 318 4.92 19.89 34.36
C ASP A 318 5.61 21.22 34.77
N GLU A 319 6.80 21.49 34.22
CA GLU A 319 7.61 22.69 34.46
C GLU A 319 7.18 23.85 33.55
N VAL A 320 5.87 24.16 33.58
CA VAL A 320 5.20 25.08 32.65
C VAL A 320 5.70 26.52 32.73
N ASP A 321 6.17 26.98 33.89
CA ASP A 321 6.65 28.36 34.04
C ASP A 321 7.90 28.62 33.20
N GLU A 322 8.77 27.62 33.05
CA GLU A 322 9.92 27.71 32.15
C GLU A 322 9.48 27.67 30.68
N LEU A 323 8.50 26.81 30.33
CA LEU A 323 7.91 26.81 28.99
C LEU A 323 7.35 28.18 28.61
N ARG A 324 6.59 28.82 29.52
CA ARG A 324 6.06 30.18 29.34
C ARG A 324 7.17 31.20 29.14
N ALA A 325 8.19 31.19 29.99
CA ALA A 325 9.29 32.14 29.90
C ALA A 325 10.04 32.03 28.57
N ARG A 326 10.29 30.80 28.10
CA ARG A 326 10.96 30.54 26.82
C ARG A 326 10.09 30.95 25.62
N ALA A 327 8.82 30.54 25.62
CA ALA A 327 7.86 30.88 24.55
C ALA A 327 7.64 32.39 24.43
N ALA A 328 7.64 33.13 25.56
CA ALA A 328 7.52 34.58 25.57
C ALA A 328 8.80 35.30 25.08
N ALA A 329 9.98 34.68 25.28
CA ALA A 329 11.25 35.25 24.85
C ALA A 329 11.48 35.09 23.34
N ASP A 330 11.07 33.94 22.78
CA ASP A 330 11.23 33.63 21.36
C ASP A 330 10.07 32.76 20.88
N ALA A 331 9.21 33.32 20.03
CA ALA A 331 8.06 32.60 19.46
C ALA A 331 8.47 31.45 18.52
N SER A 332 9.73 31.41 18.07
CA SER A 332 10.29 30.30 17.30
C SER A 332 10.91 29.20 18.17
N ASP A 333 10.97 29.40 19.49
CA ASP A 333 11.45 28.38 20.42
C ASP A 333 10.44 27.21 20.47
N PRO A 334 10.91 25.95 20.39
CA PRO A 334 10.05 24.76 20.52
C PRO A 334 9.17 24.75 21.78
N ALA A 335 9.59 25.45 22.84
CA ALA A 335 8.80 25.62 24.06
C ALA A 335 7.41 26.22 23.81
N PHE A 336 7.23 27.04 22.76
CA PHE A 336 5.92 27.58 22.41
C PHE A 336 4.93 26.46 22.05
N ARG A 337 5.35 25.51 21.21
CA ARG A 337 4.52 24.38 20.79
C ARG A 337 4.21 23.46 21.97
N GLU A 338 5.20 23.17 22.80
CA GLU A 338 5.01 22.31 23.98
C GLU A 338 4.15 23.00 25.06
N LEU A 339 4.24 24.32 25.21
CA LEU A 339 3.32 25.10 26.04
C LEU A 339 1.89 24.98 25.54
N VAL A 340 1.64 25.20 24.25
CA VAL A 340 0.29 25.05 23.66
C VAL A 340 -0.23 23.63 23.88
N GLY A 341 0.61 22.60 23.67
CA GLY A 341 0.27 21.21 23.95
C GLY A 341 -0.13 20.98 25.40
N TRP A 342 0.70 21.45 26.35
CA TRP A 342 0.44 21.35 27.78
C TRP A 342 -0.86 22.05 28.19
N LEU A 343 -1.07 23.29 27.75
CA LEU A 343 -2.29 24.05 28.03
C LEU A 343 -3.53 23.32 27.49
N SER A 344 -3.38 22.66 26.34
CA SER A 344 -4.44 21.88 25.71
C SER A 344 -4.79 20.62 26.50
N ASP A 345 -3.80 19.94 27.08
CA ASP A 345 -4.01 18.75 27.92
C ASP A 345 -4.64 19.12 29.28
N HIS A 346 -4.30 20.30 29.81
CA HIS A 346 -4.78 20.79 31.11
C HIS A 346 -6.02 21.69 31.02
N GLY A 347 -6.61 21.86 29.82
CA GLY A 347 -7.84 22.62 29.63
C GLY A 347 -7.72 24.12 29.93
N GLN A 348 -6.52 24.71 29.80
CA GLN A 348 -6.25 26.13 30.06
C GLN A 348 -6.69 27.01 28.88
N VAL A 349 -8.01 27.06 28.65
CA VAL A 349 -8.61 27.71 27.47
C VAL A 349 -8.36 29.22 27.45
N ASP A 350 -8.39 29.90 28.60
CA ASP A 350 -8.19 31.36 28.66
C ASP A 350 -6.81 31.78 28.12
N GLU A 351 -5.76 31.07 28.51
CA GLU A 351 -4.39 31.32 28.05
C GLU A 351 -4.22 30.93 26.57
N LEU A 352 -4.78 29.80 26.15
CA LEU A 352 -4.81 29.39 24.73
C LEU A 352 -5.51 30.42 23.85
N GLU A 353 -6.60 31.02 24.33
CA GLU A 353 -7.33 32.04 23.60
C GLU A 353 -6.50 33.31 23.44
N VAL A 354 -5.74 33.71 24.46
CA VAL A 354 -4.79 34.83 24.35
C VAL A 354 -3.70 34.51 23.31
N LEU A 355 -3.10 33.31 23.36
CA LEU A 355 -2.11 32.87 22.38
C LEU A 355 -2.70 32.80 20.96
N SER A 356 -3.94 32.35 20.81
CA SER A 356 -4.59 32.25 19.49
C SER A 356 -4.78 33.61 18.80
N ARG A 357 -4.74 34.72 19.55
CA ARG A 357 -4.85 36.08 19.00
C ARG A 357 -3.53 36.59 18.44
N THR A 358 -2.41 35.95 18.74
CA THR A 358 -1.12 36.28 18.12
C THR A 358 -1.00 35.73 16.69
N GLY A 359 -2.02 34.99 16.23
CA GLY A 359 -2.06 34.37 14.90
C GLY A 359 -1.44 32.97 14.85
N ASP A 360 -1.17 32.36 16.00
CA ASP A 360 -0.62 31.01 16.07
C ASP A 360 -1.69 29.93 15.80
N SER A 361 -1.48 29.15 14.74
CA SER A 361 -2.46 28.15 14.28
C SER A 361 -2.59 26.97 15.25
N TRP A 362 -1.55 26.61 16.01
CA TRP A 362 -1.66 25.54 17.01
C TRP A 362 -2.53 25.96 18.20
N ALA A 363 -2.40 27.21 18.66
CA ALA A 363 -3.26 27.77 19.69
C ALA A 363 -4.72 27.88 19.21
N VAL A 364 -4.95 28.34 17.96
CA VAL A 364 -6.31 28.33 17.38
C VAL A 364 -6.88 26.91 17.30
N ALA A 365 -6.10 25.93 16.86
CA ALA A 365 -6.50 24.51 16.83
C ALA A 365 -6.89 23.99 18.22
N ALA A 366 -6.10 24.33 19.24
CA ALA A 366 -6.35 23.93 20.62
C ALA A 366 -7.66 24.53 21.16
N VAL A 367 -7.92 25.83 20.90
CA VAL A 367 -9.20 26.47 21.28
C VAL A 367 -10.37 25.90 20.48
N ALA A 368 -10.24 25.70 19.17
CA ALA A 368 -11.30 25.11 18.35
C ALA A 368 -11.70 23.71 18.84
N ARG A 369 -10.72 22.93 19.32
CA ARG A 369 -10.98 21.66 19.96
C ARG A 369 -11.65 21.85 21.33
N LEU A 370 -11.09 22.63 22.24
CA LEU A 370 -11.57 22.63 23.63
C LEU A 370 -12.82 23.50 23.88
N ALA A 371 -12.92 24.62 23.19
CA ALA A 371 -13.93 25.67 23.40
C ALA A 371 -14.25 26.42 22.08
N PRO A 372 -14.80 25.71 21.07
CA PRO A 372 -15.09 26.29 19.76
C PRO A 372 -16.01 27.52 19.80
N GLU A 373 -16.91 27.59 20.79
CA GLU A 373 -17.82 28.71 21.00
C GLU A 373 -17.11 30.06 21.18
N ARG A 374 -15.87 30.04 21.69
CA ARG A 374 -15.06 31.25 21.88
C ARG A 374 -14.50 31.83 20.58
N LEU A 375 -14.48 31.03 19.51
CA LEU A 375 -13.94 31.44 18.22
C LEU A 375 -15.01 31.96 17.25
N TRP A 376 -16.31 31.84 17.58
CA TRP A 376 -17.41 32.20 16.69
C TRP A 376 -17.40 33.66 16.25
N ALA A 377 -17.06 34.60 17.14
CA ALA A 377 -16.95 36.02 16.79
C ALA A 377 -15.84 36.29 15.76
N ARG A 378 -14.74 35.53 15.80
CA ARG A 378 -13.65 35.62 14.80
C ARG A 378 -14.04 34.94 13.49
N ALA A 379 -14.76 33.81 13.56
CA ALA A 379 -15.30 33.13 12.40
C ALA A 379 -16.28 34.03 11.62
N GLU A 380 -17.21 34.69 12.31
CA GLU A 380 -18.15 35.66 11.73
C GLU A 380 -17.46 36.89 11.13
N ALA A 381 -16.29 37.26 11.67
CA ALA A 381 -15.45 38.31 11.12
C ALA A 381 -14.62 37.86 9.89
N GLY A 382 -14.69 36.58 9.50
CA GLY A 382 -13.99 36.03 8.33
C GLY A 382 -12.54 35.62 8.58
N ASP A 383 -12.16 35.32 9.83
CA ASP A 383 -10.81 34.80 10.15
C ASP A 383 -10.62 33.39 9.54
N ALA A 384 -9.82 33.32 8.48
CA ALA A 384 -9.65 32.10 7.69
C ALA A 384 -9.01 30.92 8.45
N ASP A 385 -8.07 31.19 9.36
CA ASP A 385 -7.44 30.13 10.16
C ASP A 385 -8.45 29.57 11.17
N VAL A 386 -9.23 30.45 11.81
CA VAL A 386 -10.33 30.04 12.70
C VAL A 386 -11.38 29.22 11.97
N LEU A 387 -11.83 29.67 10.78
CA LEU A 387 -12.80 28.93 9.96
C LEU A 387 -12.28 27.53 9.63
N TRP A 388 -11.01 27.43 9.21
CA TRP A 388 -10.37 26.15 8.92
C TRP A 388 -10.31 25.21 10.14
N GLN A 389 -9.90 25.73 11.30
CA GLN A 389 -9.76 24.94 12.53
C GLN A 389 -11.13 24.52 13.11
N LEU A 390 -12.12 25.41 13.11
CA LEU A 390 -13.49 25.09 13.54
C LEU A 390 -14.13 24.04 12.65
N ARG A 391 -14.04 24.21 11.33
CA ARG A 391 -14.54 23.23 10.35
C ARG A 391 -13.94 21.85 10.59
N ARG A 392 -12.61 21.78 10.77
CA ARG A 392 -11.92 20.52 11.11
C ARG A 392 -12.43 19.92 12.43
N ALA A 393 -12.51 20.73 13.49
CA ALA A 393 -12.96 20.27 14.80
C ALA A 393 -14.41 19.75 14.78
N PHE A 394 -15.32 20.42 14.08
CA PHE A 394 -16.71 19.98 13.95
C PHE A 394 -16.85 18.76 13.04
N SER A 395 -16.07 18.67 11.97
CA SER A 395 -16.04 17.49 11.09
C SER A 395 -15.55 16.24 11.83
N ASP A 396 -14.50 16.36 12.64
CA ASP A 396 -13.97 15.27 13.47
C ASP A 396 -14.98 14.81 14.53
N ARG A 397 -15.85 15.72 15.00
CA ARG A 397 -16.92 15.44 15.98
C ARG A 397 -18.25 15.00 15.37
N ASN A 398 -18.39 15.07 14.05
CA ASN A 398 -19.67 14.92 13.34
C ASN A 398 -20.74 15.91 13.83
N ASP A 399 -20.35 17.15 14.18
CA ASP A 399 -21.27 18.20 14.61
C ASP A 399 -21.91 18.86 13.38
N VAL A 400 -23.00 18.25 12.90
CA VAL A 400 -23.71 18.67 11.69
C VAL A 400 -24.33 20.05 11.85
N ASP A 401 -24.79 20.40 13.05
CA ASP A 401 -25.46 21.68 13.31
C ASP A 401 -24.46 22.85 13.25
N GLU A 402 -23.27 22.68 13.84
CA GLU A 402 -22.23 23.69 13.76
C GLU A 402 -21.61 23.79 12.36
N LEU A 403 -21.44 22.66 11.64
CA LEU A 403 -21.05 22.70 10.22
C LEU A 403 -22.09 23.43 9.35
N ARG A 404 -23.39 23.21 9.62
CA ARG A 404 -24.48 23.95 8.95
C ARG A 404 -24.37 25.44 9.23
N ARG A 405 -24.05 25.83 10.47
CA ARG A 405 -23.88 27.22 10.87
C ARG A 405 -22.66 27.86 10.20
N LEU A 406 -21.55 27.14 10.06
CA LEU A 406 -20.37 27.59 9.29
C LEU A 406 -20.69 27.75 7.80
N ALA A 407 -21.42 26.82 7.20
CA ALA A 407 -21.87 26.96 5.82
C ALA A 407 -22.76 28.20 5.63
N ALA A 408 -23.63 28.50 6.61
CA ALA A 408 -24.54 29.64 6.56
C ALA A 408 -23.84 31.02 6.62
N ILE A 409 -22.63 31.11 7.18
CA ILE A 409 -21.83 32.35 7.12
C ILE A 409 -21.00 32.48 5.83
N GLY A 410 -21.16 31.54 4.88
CA GLY A 410 -20.57 31.60 3.55
C GLY A 410 -19.28 30.80 3.37
N ASP A 411 -18.92 29.90 4.29
CA ASP A 411 -17.79 29.00 4.12
C ASP A 411 -18.15 27.86 3.15
N GLU A 412 -17.72 27.97 1.90
CA GLU A 412 -17.93 26.96 0.84
C GLU A 412 -17.34 25.60 1.21
N GLN A 413 -16.21 25.57 1.93
CA GLN A 413 -15.57 24.32 2.34
C GLN A 413 -16.36 23.65 3.46
N ALA A 414 -16.91 24.44 4.40
CA ALA A 414 -17.82 23.94 5.43
C ALA A 414 -19.13 23.41 4.82
N GLN A 415 -19.63 24.01 3.74
CA GLN A 415 -20.79 23.49 3.01
C GLN A 415 -20.52 22.08 2.45
N GLY A 416 -19.34 21.86 1.85
CA GLY A 416 -18.90 20.55 1.41
C GLY A 416 -18.84 19.53 2.54
N ASP A 417 -18.20 19.88 3.66
CA ASP A 417 -18.09 19.00 4.83
C ASP A 417 -19.46 18.70 5.45
N PHE A 418 -20.35 19.69 5.54
CA PHE A 418 -21.73 19.54 6.00
C PHE A 418 -22.51 18.53 5.14
N LEU A 419 -22.53 18.72 3.81
CA LEU A 419 -23.22 17.82 2.88
C LEU A 419 -22.60 16.41 2.90
N GLY A 420 -21.27 16.32 3.00
CA GLY A 420 -20.54 15.08 3.17
C GLY A 420 -20.95 14.34 4.45
N LYS A 421 -21.14 15.05 5.56
CA LYS A 421 -21.60 14.48 6.84
C LYS A 421 -23.05 14.03 6.80
N LEU A 422 -23.95 14.78 6.15
CA LEU A 422 -25.33 14.32 5.94
C LEU A 422 -25.35 12.96 5.21
N SER A 423 -24.52 12.80 4.18
CA SER A 423 -24.36 11.55 3.43
C SER A 423 -23.78 10.42 4.29
N GLN A 424 -22.72 10.70 5.07
CA GLN A 424 -22.07 9.70 5.94
C GLN A 424 -22.97 9.20 7.07
N LEU A 425 -23.76 10.09 7.67
CA LEU A 425 -24.65 9.77 8.80
C LEU A 425 -26.01 9.22 8.34
N GLY A 426 -26.27 9.14 7.03
CA GLY A 426 -27.53 8.64 6.49
C GLY A 426 -28.71 9.58 6.70
N LEU A 427 -28.46 10.89 6.85
CA LEU A 427 -29.49 11.93 6.92
C LEU A 427 -30.02 12.27 5.52
N VAL A 428 -30.58 11.24 4.86
CA VAL A 428 -30.91 11.21 3.44
C VAL A 428 -32.04 12.18 3.09
N ASP A 429 -33.07 12.27 3.93
CA ASP A 429 -34.20 13.18 3.67
C ASP A 429 -33.75 14.64 3.62
N GLU A 430 -32.83 15.01 4.52
CA GLU A 430 -32.28 16.35 4.59
C GLU A 430 -31.34 16.65 3.40
N LEU A 431 -30.52 15.69 2.99
CA LEU A 431 -29.64 15.82 1.82
C LEU A 431 -30.44 15.90 0.51
N LYS A 432 -31.47 15.07 0.37
CA LYS A 432 -32.35 15.06 -0.80
C LYS A 432 -33.14 16.36 -0.91
N ALA A 433 -33.74 16.84 0.19
CA ALA A 433 -34.48 18.09 0.19
C ALA A 433 -33.61 19.28 -0.26
N ARG A 434 -32.31 19.27 0.06
CA ARG A 434 -31.35 20.28 -0.40
C ARG A 434 -30.98 20.13 -1.86
N ALA A 435 -30.79 18.90 -2.33
CA ALA A 435 -30.58 18.63 -3.75
C ALA A 435 -31.79 19.08 -4.59
N ASP A 436 -33.01 18.83 -4.11
CA ASP A 436 -34.26 19.26 -4.75
C ASP A 436 -34.43 20.79 -4.72
N ALA A 437 -33.80 21.47 -3.75
CA ALA A 437 -33.77 22.94 -3.65
C ALA A 437 -32.67 23.60 -4.50
N ASP A 438 -31.93 22.82 -5.31
CA ASP A 438 -30.79 23.29 -6.13
C ASP A 438 -29.69 23.99 -5.30
N GLU A 439 -29.49 23.53 -4.06
CA GLU A 439 -28.39 24.02 -3.23
C GLU A 439 -27.03 23.64 -3.86
N PRO A 440 -26.04 24.55 -3.91
CA PRO A 440 -24.72 24.26 -4.47
C PRO A 440 -24.13 22.96 -3.92
N HIS A 441 -23.65 22.11 -4.83
CA HIS A 441 -23.04 20.80 -4.55
C HIS A 441 -23.96 19.74 -3.90
N ALA A 442 -25.17 20.05 -3.42
CA ALA A 442 -26.04 19.09 -2.76
C ALA A 442 -26.45 17.91 -3.66
N MET A 443 -26.76 18.19 -4.94
CA MET A 443 -27.05 17.15 -5.94
C MET A 443 -25.86 16.21 -6.16
N THR A 444 -24.62 16.72 -6.12
CA THR A 444 -23.39 15.91 -6.23
C THR A 444 -23.31 14.92 -5.07
N TYR A 445 -23.45 15.40 -3.83
CA TYR A 445 -23.39 14.55 -2.64
C TYR A 445 -24.55 13.55 -2.58
N TRP A 446 -25.73 13.92 -3.07
CA TRP A 446 -26.87 13.02 -3.21
C TRP A 446 -26.58 11.86 -4.19
N ILE A 447 -26.09 12.18 -5.38
CA ILE A 447 -25.72 11.16 -6.39
C ILE A 447 -24.60 10.24 -5.85
N GLU A 448 -23.60 10.80 -5.16
CA GLU A 448 -22.55 9.99 -4.55
C GLU A 448 -23.06 9.08 -3.43
N HIS A 449 -24.04 9.55 -2.64
CA HIS A 449 -24.70 8.73 -1.64
C HIS A 449 -25.44 7.55 -2.30
N LEU A 450 -26.23 7.82 -3.34
CA LEU A 450 -26.94 6.79 -4.10
C LEU A 450 -25.99 5.75 -4.70
N ALA A 451 -24.83 6.18 -5.19
CA ALA A 451 -23.79 5.29 -5.71
C ALA A 451 -23.19 4.39 -4.63
N LYS A 452 -22.84 4.97 -3.46
CA LYS A 452 -22.31 4.20 -2.33
C LYS A 452 -23.30 3.17 -1.77
N GLN A 453 -24.60 3.48 -1.84
CA GLN A 453 -25.67 2.57 -1.42
C GLN A 453 -26.17 1.66 -2.55
N GLU A 454 -25.52 1.69 -3.72
CA GLU A 454 -25.89 0.91 -4.91
C GLU A 454 -27.38 1.04 -5.30
N ARG A 455 -27.95 2.25 -5.12
CA ARG A 455 -29.35 2.57 -5.45
C ARG A 455 -29.52 2.80 -6.95
N VAL A 456 -29.34 1.72 -7.73
CA VAL A 456 -29.29 1.74 -9.20
C VAL A 456 -30.54 2.36 -9.81
N ASP A 457 -31.74 2.10 -9.26
CA ASP A 457 -32.99 2.59 -9.84
C ASP A 457 -33.14 4.12 -9.75
N GLU A 458 -32.69 4.71 -8.64
CA GLU A 458 -32.70 6.17 -8.45
C GLU A 458 -31.60 6.83 -9.28
N LEU A 459 -30.40 6.23 -9.35
CA LEU A 459 -29.35 6.69 -10.26
C LEU A 459 -29.80 6.62 -11.72
N ARG A 460 -30.57 5.59 -12.10
CA ARG A 460 -31.14 5.45 -13.44
C ARG A 460 -32.12 6.57 -13.73
N ALA A 461 -33.05 6.85 -12.82
CA ALA A 461 -34.00 7.96 -12.98
C ALA A 461 -33.28 9.30 -13.19
N LEU A 462 -32.30 9.63 -12.33
CA LEU A 462 -31.52 10.87 -12.45
C LEU A 462 -30.70 10.94 -13.75
N ALA A 463 -30.10 9.82 -14.16
CA ALA A 463 -29.35 9.74 -15.41
C ALA A 463 -30.27 9.93 -16.63
N ASP A 464 -31.48 9.38 -16.59
CA ASP A 464 -32.47 9.49 -17.66
C ASP A 464 -33.10 10.90 -17.73
N GLU A 465 -33.12 11.62 -16.60
CA GLU A 465 -33.43 13.06 -16.52
C GLU A 465 -32.30 13.95 -17.07
N GLY A 466 -31.14 13.38 -17.40
CA GLY A 466 -30.00 14.07 -18.01
C GLY A 466 -28.92 14.54 -17.03
N GLN A 467 -28.95 14.08 -15.76
CA GLN A 467 -27.90 14.39 -14.79
C GLN A 467 -26.60 13.66 -15.15
N ALA A 468 -25.62 14.40 -15.69
CA ALA A 468 -24.37 13.82 -16.19
C ALA A 468 -23.59 13.02 -15.12
N LEU A 469 -23.55 13.52 -13.88
CA LEU A 469 -22.89 12.81 -12.78
C LEU A 469 -23.60 11.49 -12.42
N ALA A 470 -24.93 11.46 -12.50
CA ALA A 470 -25.69 10.24 -12.27
C ALA A 470 -25.39 9.20 -13.35
N SER A 471 -25.26 9.60 -14.62
CA SER A 471 -24.83 8.71 -15.71
C SER A 471 -23.42 8.14 -15.47
N ILE A 472 -22.49 8.95 -14.96
CA ILE A 472 -21.14 8.49 -14.58
C ILE A 472 -21.23 7.43 -13.49
N ARG A 473 -21.86 7.75 -12.36
CA ARG A 473 -21.93 6.85 -11.21
C ARG A 473 -22.73 5.59 -11.52
N LEU A 474 -23.79 5.68 -12.31
CA LEU A 474 -24.56 4.53 -12.76
C LEU A 474 -23.70 3.58 -13.60
N ALA A 475 -22.92 4.09 -14.56
CA ALA A 475 -22.03 3.26 -15.36
C ALA A 475 -20.93 2.59 -14.52
N GLU A 476 -20.41 3.27 -13.50
CA GLU A 476 -19.45 2.72 -12.55
C GLU A 476 -20.05 1.56 -11.75
N VAL A 477 -21.18 1.80 -11.06
CA VAL A 477 -21.88 0.82 -10.22
C VAL A 477 -22.33 -0.39 -11.03
N LEU A 478 -22.93 -0.18 -12.22
CA LEU A 478 -23.33 -1.28 -13.10
C LEU A 478 -22.12 -2.12 -13.56
N GLY A 479 -20.98 -1.47 -13.83
CA GLY A 479 -19.74 -2.15 -14.21
C GLY A 479 -19.15 -2.98 -13.07
N GLU A 480 -19.18 -2.46 -11.84
CA GLU A 480 -18.73 -3.17 -10.63
C GLU A 480 -19.63 -4.37 -10.31
N GLN A 481 -20.94 -4.24 -10.46
CA GLN A 481 -21.90 -5.34 -10.32
C GLN A 481 -21.85 -6.35 -11.49
N GLY A 482 -21.01 -6.13 -12.50
CA GLY A 482 -20.90 -6.99 -13.68
C GLY A 482 -22.12 -6.94 -14.62
N ARG A 483 -23.01 -5.95 -14.47
CA ARG A 483 -24.23 -5.75 -15.28
C ARG A 483 -23.93 -5.08 -16.62
N PHE A 484 -22.91 -5.59 -17.33
CA PHE A 484 -22.42 -4.96 -18.55
C PHE A 484 -23.42 -4.93 -19.70
N ALA A 485 -24.39 -5.86 -19.75
CA ALA A 485 -25.48 -5.81 -20.72
C ALA A 485 -26.27 -4.49 -20.64
N GLU A 486 -26.53 -3.99 -19.43
CA GLU A 486 -27.20 -2.70 -19.24
C GLU A 486 -26.28 -1.53 -19.62
N VAL A 487 -24.98 -1.62 -19.30
CA VAL A 487 -24.00 -0.60 -19.71
C VAL A 487 -23.90 -0.50 -21.23
N VAL A 488 -23.92 -1.63 -21.95
CA VAL A 488 -23.93 -1.67 -23.42
C VAL A 488 -25.21 -1.06 -23.96
N ALA A 489 -26.38 -1.44 -23.46
CA ALA A 489 -27.65 -0.87 -23.89
C ALA A 489 -27.70 0.66 -23.70
N ARG A 490 -27.19 1.18 -22.58
CA ARG A 490 -27.09 2.64 -22.36
C ARG A 490 -26.12 3.32 -23.33
N ALA A 491 -24.97 2.70 -23.59
CA ALA A 491 -24.01 3.22 -24.55
C ALA A 491 -24.58 3.26 -25.98
N GLU A 492 -25.34 2.24 -26.38
CA GLU A 492 -26.09 2.21 -27.65
C GLU A 492 -27.17 3.30 -27.72
N ALA A 493 -27.82 3.60 -26.60
CA ALA A 493 -28.78 4.69 -26.47
C ALA A 493 -28.11 6.09 -26.46
N GLY A 494 -26.78 6.17 -26.50
CA GLY A 494 -26.01 7.43 -26.59
C GLY A 494 -25.41 7.93 -25.27
N ASP A 495 -25.46 7.14 -24.19
CA ASP A 495 -24.79 7.47 -22.93
C ASP A 495 -23.26 7.38 -23.08
N ARG A 496 -22.62 8.55 -23.22
CA ARG A 496 -21.17 8.66 -23.40
C ARG A 496 -20.37 8.15 -22.21
N HIS A 497 -20.94 8.18 -21.00
CA HIS A 497 -20.25 7.71 -19.80
C HIS A 497 -20.26 6.19 -19.74
N ALA A 498 -21.39 5.56 -20.09
CA ALA A 498 -21.47 4.12 -20.29
C ALA A 498 -20.50 3.66 -21.40
N ALA A 499 -20.46 4.36 -22.53
CA ALA A 499 -19.53 4.11 -23.63
C ALA A 499 -18.06 4.21 -23.21
N ARG A 500 -17.71 5.25 -22.43
CA ARG A 500 -16.35 5.43 -21.89
C ARG A 500 -15.99 4.35 -20.86
N ARG A 501 -16.94 3.90 -20.04
CA ARG A 501 -16.73 2.81 -19.10
C ARG A 501 -16.45 1.49 -19.83
N LEU A 502 -17.20 1.19 -20.89
CA LEU A 502 -16.93 0.04 -21.77
C LEU A 502 -15.56 0.15 -22.44
N ALA A 503 -15.20 1.33 -22.96
CA ALA A 503 -13.87 1.56 -23.52
C ALA A 503 -12.74 1.36 -22.49
N PHE A 504 -12.96 1.71 -21.23
CA PHE A 504 -12.02 1.45 -20.14
C PHE A 504 -11.87 -0.06 -19.86
N VAL A 505 -12.98 -0.79 -19.84
CA VAL A 505 -13.01 -2.24 -19.55
C VAL A 505 -12.43 -3.06 -20.71
N ILE A 506 -12.73 -2.69 -21.97
CA ILE A 506 -12.29 -3.39 -23.18
C ILE A 506 -10.87 -2.95 -23.60
N ALA A 507 -10.57 -1.65 -23.51
CA ALA A 507 -9.35 -1.05 -24.03
C ALA A 507 -8.69 -0.09 -23.02
N PRO A 508 -8.18 -0.62 -21.89
CA PRO A 508 -7.59 0.18 -20.81
C PRO A 508 -6.46 1.09 -21.32
N PRO A 509 -6.23 2.24 -20.67
CA PRO A 509 -5.12 3.12 -20.99
C PRO A 509 -3.74 2.52 -20.65
N PHE A 510 -3.68 1.54 -19.74
CA PHE A 510 -2.46 0.82 -19.34
C PHE A 510 -2.58 -0.68 -19.63
N ASN A 511 -1.45 -1.37 -19.77
CA ASN A 511 -1.35 -2.77 -20.17
C ASN A 511 -1.64 -3.73 -19.00
N ASP A 512 -2.65 -3.42 -18.18
CA ASP A 512 -2.99 -4.21 -17.00
C ASP A 512 -3.85 -5.43 -17.36
N ASN A 513 -3.57 -6.53 -16.66
CA ASN A 513 -4.11 -7.86 -16.92
C ASN A 513 -5.67 -7.87 -16.83
N PRO A 514 -6.40 -8.33 -17.87
CA PRO A 514 -7.86 -8.38 -17.82
C PRO A 514 -8.44 -9.30 -16.74
N GLU A 515 -7.66 -10.23 -16.17
CA GLU A 515 -8.08 -11.09 -15.05
C GLU A 515 -8.27 -10.34 -13.72
N ASP A 516 -7.65 -9.16 -13.55
CA ASP A 516 -7.84 -8.33 -12.36
C ASP A 516 -9.18 -7.56 -12.38
N ARG A 517 -9.99 -7.73 -13.44
CA ARG A 517 -11.26 -7.00 -13.67
C ARG A 517 -12.52 -7.74 -13.21
N VAL A 518 -12.38 -8.90 -12.57
CA VAL A 518 -13.51 -9.76 -12.18
C VAL A 518 -13.22 -10.55 -10.89
N ARG A 519 -12.63 -9.90 -9.89
CA ARG A 519 -12.69 -10.44 -8.51
C ARG A 519 -13.84 -9.77 -7.77
N PRO A 520 -14.55 -10.54 -6.93
CA PRO A 520 -15.90 -10.23 -6.45
C PRO A 520 -15.97 -8.99 -5.58
#